data_AF-A0A484ZMT3-F1
#
_entry.id   AF-A0A484ZMT3-F1
#
_cell.length_a   1.000
_cell.length_b   1.000
_cell.length_c   1.000
_cell.angle_alpha   90.00
_cell.angle_beta   90.00
_cell.angle_gamma   90.00
#
_symmetry.space_group_name_H-M   'P 1'
#
loop_
_entity.id
_entity.type
_entity.pdbx_description
1 polymer ?
#
loop_
_entity_poly.entity_id
_entity_poly.type
_entity_poly.pdbx_seq_one_letter_code
_entity_poly.pdbx_strand_id
1 'polypeptide(L)'
;MKRFFLGIIVIAIIAIALLWWRENRTYDGPVQTVKANAEQITRGYYLTKAADCEACHTAAGGAPLAGGVPLDTPFGTLYGTNITPDPDAGIGRWTSDDFYNALTKGIAPGGRHLYPAMPYTSFKEITRQDSDDMYAYLMTRTPVNQSPPENKLPFPIQSKNGAYWLESTIFG
;
A
#
# COMPACT_ATOMS: atom_id res chain seq x y z
N MET A 1 1.66 -43.33 -18.45
CA MET A 1 2.63 -42.21 -18.50
C MET A 1 2.00 -40.90 -18.99
N LYS A 2 1.50 -40.77 -20.24
CA LYS A 2 0.94 -39.50 -20.76
C LYS A 2 -0.17 -38.86 -19.91
N ARG A 3 -1.11 -39.66 -19.38
CA ARG A 3 -2.19 -39.19 -18.49
C ARG A 3 -1.70 -38.67 -17.13
N PHE A 4 -0.59 -39.22 -16.64
CA PHE A 4 0.05 -38.78 -15.40
C PHE A 4 0.79 -37.44 -15.59
N PHE A 5 1.52 -37.29 -16.70
CA PHE A 5 2.14 -36.02 -17.09
C PHE A 5 1.10 -34.91 -17.33
N LEU A 6 -0.02 -35.24 -17.99
CA LEU A 6 -1.16 -34.33 -18.14
C LEU A 6 -1.71 -33.87 -16.79
N GLY A 7 -1.84 -34.77 -15.81
CA GLY A 7 -2.27 -34.42 -14.45
C GLY A 7 -1.33 -33.42 -13.77
N ILE A 8 -0.01 -33.63 -13.85
CA ILE A 8 0.99 -32.73 -13.26
C ILE A 8 0.94 -31.34 -13.90
N ILE A 9 0.83 -31.28 -15.24
CA ILE A 9 0.76 -30.00 -15.97
C ILE A 9 -0.48 -29.21 -15.55
N VAL A 10 -1.64 -29.87 -15.43
CA VAL A 10 -2.89 -29.22 -14.98
C VAL A 10 -2.75 -28.67 -13.56
N ILE A 11 -2.16 -29.45 -12.63
CA ILE A 11 -1.93 -29.00 -11.26
C ILE A 11 -0.98 -27.79 -11.23
N ALA A 12 0.10 -27.81 -12.02
CA ALA A 12 1.03 -26.69 -12.11
C ALA A 12 0.36 -25.42 -12.66
N ILE A 13 -0.48 -25.54 -13.70
CA ILE A 13 -1.24 -24.41 -14.25
C ILE A 13 -2.21 -23.84 -13.21
N ILE A 14 -2.94 -24.70 -12.48
CA ILE A 14 -3.85 -24.26 -11.42
C ILE A 14 -3.08 -23.54 -10.32
N ALA A 15 -1.94 -24.09 -9.87
CA ALA A 15 -1.12 -23.46 -8.85
C ALA A 15 -0.60 -22.08 -9.29
N ILE A 16 -0.10 -21.96 -10.53
CA ILE A 16 0.34 -20.69 -11.11
C ILE A 16 -0.82 -19.70 -11.18
N ALA A 17 -2.00 -20.12 -11.65
CA ALA A 17 -3.18 -19.28 -11.73
C ALA A 17 -3.63 -18.78 -10.34
N LEU A 18 -3.58 -19.63 -9.32
CA LEU A 18 -3.92 -19.27 -7.94
C LEU A 18 -2.92 -18.28 -7.34
N LEU A 19 -1.62 -18.47 -7.59
CA LEU A 19 -0.57 -17.55 -7.14
C LEU A 19 -0.69 -16.19 -7.82
N TRP A 20 -0.90 -16.18 -9.13
CA TRP A 20 -1.12 -14.95 -9.90
C TRP A 20 -2.37 -14.21 -9.44
N TRP A 21 -3.49 -14.91 -9.24
CA TRP A 21 -4.72 -14.31 -8.70
C TRP A 21 -4.49 -13.73 -7.30
N ARG A 22 -3.78 -14.44 -6.42
CA ARG A 22 -3.48 -13.96 -5.07
C ARG A 22 -2.61 -12.71 -5.08
N GLU A 23 -1.63 -12.62 -5.98
CA GLU A 23 -0.71 -11.47 -6.08
C GLU A 23 -1.37 -10.23 -6.70
N ASN A 24 -2.26 -10.43 -7.69
CA ASN A 24 -2.90 -9.35 -8.44
C ASN A 24 -4.30 -8.97 -7.95
N ARG A 25 -4.83 -9.64 -6.93
CA ARG A 25 -6.15 -9.31 -6.37
C ARG A 25 -6.13 -7.90 -5.76
N THR A 26 -7.01 -7.04 -6.25
CA THR A 26 -7.34 -5.76 -5.62
C THR A 26 -8.15 -6.01 -4.34
N TYR A 27 -7.93 -5.19 -3.31
CA TYR A 27 -8.71 -5.27 -2.09
C TYR A 27 -10.14 -4.78 -2.35
N ASP A 28 -11.12 -5.65 -2.12
CA ASP A 28 -12.54 -5.49 -2.44
C ASP A 28 -13.41 -5.27 -1.19
N GLY A 29 -12.81 -4.79 -0.10
CA GLY A 29 -13.53 -4.44 1.12
C GLY A 29 -14.60 -3.36 0.92
N PRO A 30 -15.52 -3.20 1.89
CA PRO A 30 -16.54 -2.16 1.82
C PRO A 30 -15.89 -0.77 1.78
N VAL A 31 -16.52 0.15 1.05
CA VAL A 31 -16.13 1.57 1.08
C VAL A 31 -16.39 2.10 2.48
N GLN A 32 -15.40 2.77 3.05
CA GLN A 32 -15.48 3.28 4.41
C GLN A 32 -16.12 4.66 4.43
N THR A 33 -16.97 4.89 5.43
CA THR A 33 -17.48 6.23 5.75
C THR A 33 -16.95 6.60 7.13
N VAL A 34 -16.06 7.58 7.20
CA VAL A 34 -15.44 8.01 8.45
C VAL A 34 -16.22 9.18 9.04
N LYS A 35 -16.71 9.01 10.26
CA LYS A 35 -17.27 10.10 11.06
C LYS A 35 -16.18 10.59 12.00
N ALA A 36 -15.71 11.81 11.79
CA ALA A 36 -14.70 12.45 12.62
C ALA A 36 -15.17 13.85 13.02
N ASN A 37 -14.82 14.28 14.22
CA ASN A 37 -15.09 15.65 14.66
C ASN A 37 -14.00 16.62 14.18
N ALA A 38 -14.26 17.92 14.27
CA ALA A 38 -13.35 18.95 13.77
C ALA A 38 -11.98 18.94 14.47
N GLU A 39 -11.94 18.61 15.76
CA GLU A 39 -10.69 18.54 16.53
C GLU A 39 -9.81 17.38 16.04
N GLN A 40 -10.42 16.22 15.82
CA GLN A 40 -9.78 15.03 15.27
C GLN A 40 -9.15 15.31 13.90
N ILE A 41 -9.91 15.94 13.00
CA ILE A 41 -9.45 16.33 11.66
C ILE A 41 -8.30 17.35 11.76
N THR A 42 -8.38 18.29 12.69
CA THR A 42 -7.35 19.31 12.91
C THR A 42 -6.04 18.68 13.37
N ARG A 43 -6.08 17.80 14.38
CA ARG A 43 -4.89 17.07 14.84
C ARG A 43 -4.32 16.18 13.73
N GLY A 44 -5.20 15.48 13.01
CA GLY A 44 -4.82 14.66 11.85
C GLY A 44 -4.08 15.45 10.78
N TYR A 45 -4.57 16.64 10.43
CA TYR A 45 -3.89 17.55 9.51
C TYR A 45 -2.48 17.87 9.99
N TYR A 46 -2.31 18.29 11.26
CA TYR A 46 -1.00 18.61 11.81
C TYR A 46 -0.06 17.42 11.79
N LEU A 47 -0.53 16.23 12.16
CA LEU A 47 0.25 15.00 12.17
C LEU A 47 0.65 14.57 10.75
N THR A 48 -0.27 14.60 9.78
CA THR A 48 0.03 14.30 8.37
C THR A 48 1.03 15.28 7.76
N LYS A 49 0.97 16.56 8.16
CA LYS A 49 1.96 17.57 7.75
C LYS A 49 3.32 17.34 8.42
N ALA A 50 3.35 17.03 9.72
CA ALA A 50 4.59 16.75 10.45
C ALA A 50 5.29 15.48 9.95
N ALA A 51 4.50 14.48 9.56
CA ALA A 51 4.98 13.24 8.93
C ALA A 51 5.37 13.40 7.45
N ASP A 52 5.19 14.60 6.88
CA ASP A 52 5.50 14.97 5.50
C ASP A 52 4.94 14.00 4.44
N CYS A 53 3.71 13.50 4.66
CA CYS A 53 3.11 12.52 3.75
C CYS A 53 3.00 13.04 2.30
N GLU A 54 2.80 14.35 2.13
CA GLU A 54 2.65 14.95 0.81
C GLU A 54 3.92 14.89 -0.04
N ALA A 55 5.13 14.88 0.56
CA ALA A 55 6.38 14.83 -0.18
C ALA A 55 6.51 13.57 -1.05
N CYS A 56 6.01 12.44 -0.56
CA CYS A 56 6.00 11.18 -1.30
C CYS A 56 4.66 10.92 -2.01
N HIS A 57 3.56 11.50 -1.52
CA HIS A 57 2.23 11.21 -2.04
C HIS A 57 1.65 12.32 -2.94
N THR A 58 2.42 13.32 -3.35
CA THR A 58 1.95 14.37 -4.27
C THR A 58 2.95 14.62 -5.39
N ALA A 59 2.67 14.10 -6.59
CA ALA A 59 3.51 14.37 -7.76
C ALA A 59 3.50 15.87 -8.15
N ALA A 60 4.59 16.34 -8.75
CA ALA A 60 4.66 17.69 -9.29
C ALA A 60 3.57 17.90 -10.37
N GLY A 61 2.71 18.91 -10.16
CA GLY A 61 1.54 19.16 -11.02
C GLY A 61 0.40 18.15 -10.87
N GLY A 62 0.52 17.17 -9.97
CA GLY A 62 -0.51 16.20 -9.64
C GLY A 62 -1.47 16.70 -8.56
N ALA A 63 -2.54 15.94 -8.34
CA ALA A 63 -3.47 16.22 -7.25
C ALA A 63 -2.82 15.89 -5.87
N PRO A 64 -3.11 16.68 -4.82
CA PRO A 64 -2.60 16.42 -3.48
C PRO A 64 -2.92 15.00 -3.01
N LEU A 65 -1.92 14.31 -2.47
CA LEU A 65 -2.05 12.96 -1.88
C LEU A 65 -2.43 11.83 -2.86
N ALA A 66 -2.47 12.12 -4.18
CA ALA A 66 -2.84 11.17 -5.22
C ALA A 66 -1.67 10.28 -5.71
N GLY A 67 -0.51 10.34 -5.05
CA GLY A 67 0.69 9.56 -5.37
C GLY A 67 1.43 10.05 -6.61
N GLY A 68 2.27 9.17 -7.15
CA GLY A 68 2.98 9.37 -8.42
C GLY A 68 4.36 10.02 -8.32
N VAL A 69 4.84 10.33 -7.11
CA VAL A 69 6.22 10.82 -6.92
C VAL A 69 7.21 9.68 -7.23
N PRO A 70 8.14 9.84 -8.20
CA PRO A 70 9.18 8.86 -8.45
C PRO A 70 10.23 8.89 -7.34
N LEU A 71 10.56 7.72 -6.81
CA LEU A 71 11.60 7.48 -5.82
C LEU A 71 12.62 6.55 -6.47
N ASP A 72 13.75 7.12 -6.87
CA ASP A 72 14.84 6.35 -7.46
C ASP A 72 15.57 5.56 -6.37
N THR A 73 15.64 4.25 -6.56
CA THR A 73 16.38 3.34 -5.70
C THR A 73 17.46 2.63 -6.51
N PRO A 74 18.48 2.03 -5.88
CA PRO A 74 19.49 1.22 -6.58
C PRO A 74 18.89 0.04 -7.37
N PHE A 75 17.65 -0.32 -7.11
CA PHE A 75 16.95 -1.45 -7.73
C PHE A 75 15.83 -0.99 -8.68
N GLY A 76 15.76 0.30 -9.03
CA GLY A 76 14.77 0.86 -9.94
C GLY A 76 13.87 1.90 -9.27
N THR A 77 12.86 2.36 -10.00
CA THR A 77 12.00 3.47 -9.55
C THR A 77 10.73 2.94 -8.89
N LEU A 78 10.50 3.39 -7.66
CA LEU A 78 9.25 3.22 -6.93
C LEU A 78 8.40 4.47 -7.10
N TYR A 79 7.08 4.33 -7.00
CA TYR A 79 6.18 5.48 -7.00
C TYR A 79 5.39 5.55 -5.71
N GLY A 80 5.23 6.75 -5.16
CA GLY A 80 4.33 7.00 -4.04
C GLY A 80 2.89 6.60 -4.40
N THR A 81 2.20 5.94 -3.48
CA THR A 81 0.83 5.44 -3.72
C THR A 81 -0.20 6.57 -3.60
N ASN A 82 -1.42 6.35 -4.09
CA ASN A 82 -2.53 7.27 -3.81
C ASN A 82 -3.10 6.98 -2.42
N ILE A 83 -3.20 8.00 -1.57
CA ILE A 83 -3.73 7.90 -0.19
C ILE A 83 -4.96 8.81 0.03
N THR A 84 -5.62 9.21 -1.06
CA THR A 84 -6.93 9.87 -1.02
C THR A 84 -8.04 8.86 -0.68
N PRO A 85 -9.25 9.30 -0.28
CA PRO A 85 -10.36 8.39 0.04
C PRO A 85 -11.02 7.78 -1.20
N ASP A 86 -10.37 7.81 -2.37
CA ASP A 86 -10.87 7.10 -3.54
C ASP A 86 -10.95 5.59 -3.25
N PRO A 87 -12.08 4.93 -3.53
CA PRO A 87 -12.28 3.53 -3.16
C PRO A 87 -11.50 2.55 -4.05
N ASP A 88 -11.11 2.95 -5.26
CA ASP A 88 -10.55 2.02 -6.24
C ASP A 88 -9.05 2.25 -6.44
N ALA A 89 -8.61 3.52 -6.44
CA ALA A 89 -7.22 3.91 -6.57
C ALA A 89 -6.54 4.29 -5.24
N GLY A 90 -7.32 4.68 -4.23
CA GLY A 90 -6.83 5.21 -2.95
C GLY A 90 -7.03 4.27 -1.76
N ILE A 91 -7.20 4.87 -0.57
CA ILE A 91 -7.43 4.18 0.70
C ILE A 91 -8.92 4.15 1.10
N GLY A 92 -9.84 4.51 0.20
CA GLY A 92 -11.27 4.66 0.54
C GLY A 92 -11.95 3.39 1.07
N ARG A 93 -11.35 2.21 0.88
CA ARG A 93 -11.83 0.93 1.42
C ARG A 93 -11.07 0.47 2.67
N TRP A 94 -9.97 1.12 3.04
CA TRP A 94 -9.12 0.70 4.15
C TRP A 94 -9.78 1.06 5.47
N THR A 95 -9.86 0.13 6.40
CA THR A 95 -10.29 0.46 7.77
C THR A 95 -9.21 1.28 8.49
N SER A 96 -9.55 1.89 9.64
CA SER A 96 -8.55 2.54 10.50
C SER A 96 -7.47 1.55 10.96
N ASP A 97 -7.84 0.28 11.19
CA ASP A 97 -6.90 -0.78 11.57
C ASP A 97 -5.94 -1.11 10.42
N ASP A 98 -6.44 -1.14 9.18
CA ASP A 98 -5.60 -1.33 7.99
C ASP A 98 -4.60 -0.19 7.83
N PHE A 99 -5.05 1.06 8.00
CA PHE A 99 -4.18 2.23 7.95
C PHE A 99 -3.10 2.18 9.04
N TYR A 100 -3.49 1.84 10.29
CA TYR A 100 -2.54 1.68 11.39
C TYR A 100 -1.51 0.58 11.12
N ASN A 101 -1.94 -0.57 10.58
CA ASN A 101 -1.04 -1.67 10.21
C ASN A 101 -0.11 -1.28 9.04
N ALA A 102 -0.60 -0.53 8.07
CA ALA A 102 0.22 -0.02 6.97
C ALA A 102 1.30 0.94 7.48
N LEU A 103 0.93 1.87 8.38
CA LEU A 103 1.87 2.81 8.98
C LEU A 103 2.90 2.13 9.87
N THR A 104 2.48 1.24 10.76
CA THR A 104 3.36 0.70 11.82
C THR A 104 4.09 -0.58 11.45
N LYS A 105 3.52 -1.37 10.53
CA LYS A 105 4.04 -2.70 10.15
C LYS A 105 4.38 -2.81 8.66
N GLY A 106 4.03 -1.82 7.85
CA GLY A 106 4.18 -1.90 6.40
C GLY A 106 3.26 -2.96 5.79
N ILE A 107 2.09 -3.24 6.37
CA ILE A 107 1.15 -4.25 5.87
C ILE A 107 -0.16 -3.56 5.46
N ALA A 108 -0.42 -3.54 4.16
CA ALA A 108 -1.67 -3.05 3.57
C ALA A 108 -2.78 -4.13 3.59
N PRO A 109 -4.06 -3.74 3.39
CA PRO A 109 -5.16 -4.69 3.31
C PRO A 109 -4.91 -5.85 2.35
N GLY A 110 -5.42 -7.03 2.70
CA GLY A 110 -5.16 -8.26 1.96
C GLY A 110 -3.80 -8.90 2.26
N GLY A 111 -3.06 -8.40 3.26
CA GLY A 111 -1.77 -8.94 3.69
C GLY A 111 -0.61 -8.57 2.77
N ARG A 112 -0.73 -7.46 2.06
CA ARG A 112 0.27 -7.01 1.08
C ARG A 112 1.33 -6.16 1.77
N HIS A 113 2.59 -6.58 1.68
CA HIS A 113 3.70 -5.81 2.23
C HIS A 113 3.98 -4.56 1.38
N LEU A 114 4.26 -3.46 2.07
CA LEU A 114 4.72 -2.21 1.48
C LEU A 114 6.23 -2.27 1.27
N TYR A 115 6.71 -1.60 0.23
CA TYR A 115 8.15 -1.43 0.04
C TYR A 115 8.73 -0.54 1.17
N PRO A 116 9.91 -0.87 1.72
CA PRO A 116 10.56 -0.07 2.79
C PRO A 116 10.89 1.39 2.42
N ALA A 117 10.70 1.78 1.16
CA ALA A 117 10.73 3.19 0.75
C ALA A 117 9.64 4.02 1.44
N MET A 118 8.52 3.39 1.82
CA MET A 118 7.61 3.95 2.81
C MET A 118 8.19 3.66 4.20
N PRO A 119 8.55 4.68 5.01
CA PRO A 119 9.36 4.48 6.22
C PRO A 119 8.53 3.99 7.42
N TYR A 120 7.81 2.87 7.28
CA TYR A 120 6.94 2.32 8.32
C TYR A 120 7.68 2.01 9.63
N THR A 121 8.98 1.70 9.58
CA THR A 121 9.81 1.49 10.77
C THR A 121 9.97 2.76 11.62
N SER A 122 9.92 3.94 11.00
CA SER A 122 9.94 5.23 11.68
C SER A 122 8.61 5.57 12.35
N PHE A 123 7.51 4.96 11.91
CA PHE A 123 6.17 5.17 12.47
C PHE A 123 5.77 4.12 13.50
N LYS A 124 6.62 3.13 13.83
CA LYS A 124 6.26 2.02 14.73
C LYS A 124 5.79 2.44 16.13
N GLU A 125 6.22 3.61 16.60
CA GLU A 125 5.87 4.17 17.92
C GLU A 125 4.72 5.19 17.84
N ILE A 126 4.12 5.41 16.66
CA ILE A 126 2.95 6.30 16.54
C ILE A 126 1.82 5.74 17.39
N THR A 127 1.16 6.61 18.15
CA THR A 127 0.03 6.15 18.97
C THR A 127 -1.13 5.76 18.07
N ARG A 128 -2.00 4.87 18.57
CA ARG A 128 -3.24 4.53 17.87
C ARG A 128 -4.09 5.77 17.59
N GLN A 129 -4.17 6.70 18.54
CA GLN A 129 -4.94 7.94 18.38
C GLN A 129 -4.38 8.81 17.26
N ASP A 130 -3.06 8.99 17.20
CA ASP A 130 -2.43 9.81 16.16
C ASP A 130 -2.66 9.23 14.76
N SER A 131 -2.54 7.90 14.63
CA SER A 131 -2.86 7.21 13.38
C SER A 131 -4.33 7.37 12.98
N ASP A 132 -5.27 7.24 13.93
CA ASP A 132 -6.70 7.39 13.66
C ASP A 132 -7.05 8.84 13.31
N ASP A 133 -6.36 9.83 13.89
CA ASP A 133 -6.50 11.24 13.56
C ASP A 133 -5.99 11.52 12.15
N MET A 134 -4.79 11.03 11.80
CA MET A 134 -4.24 11.11 10.43
C MET A 134 -5.19 10.46 9.42
N TYR A 135 -5.68 9.25 9.70
CA TYR A 135 -6.63 8.54 8.84
C TYR A 135 -7.92 9.35 8.67
N ALA A 136 -8.48 9.88 9.76
CA ALA A 136 -9.67 10.72 9.70
C ALA A 136 -9.48 11.94 8.81
N TYR A 137 -8.35 12.65 8.94
CA TYR A 137 -8.02 13.78 8.07
C TYR A 137 -7.90 13.37 6.61
N LEU A 138 -7.16 12.29 6.30
CA LEU A 138 -7.02 11.77 4.93
C LEU A 138 -8.36 11.41 4.31
N MET A 139 -9.29 10.87 5.10
CA MET A 139 -10.62 10.50 4.63
C MET A 139 -11.56 11.69 4.36
N THR A 140 -11.15 12.92 4.70
CA THR A 140 -11.86 14.16 4.31
C THR A 140 -11.37 14.75 2.98
N ARG A 141 -10.28 14.23 2.42
CA ARG A 141 -9.67 14.79 1.21
C ARG A 141 -10.54 14.53 -0.01
N THR A 142 -10.35 15.33 -1.06
CA THR A 142 -10.99 15.07 -2.35
C THR A 142 -10.54 13.70 -2.87
N PRO A 143 -11.47 12.77 -3.15
CA PRO A 143 -11.12 11.50 -3.79
C PRO A 143 -10.52 11.76 -5.17
N VAL A 144 -9.42 11.11 -5.48
CA VAL A 144 -8.80 11.18 -6.81
C VAL A 144 -8.67 9.77 -7.35
N ASN A 145 -9.40 9.47 -8.41
CA ASN A 145 -9.29 8.19 -9.11
C ASN A 145 -8.08 8.20 -10.05
N GLN A 146 -6.90 8.05 -9.46
CA GLN A 146 -5.62 7.99 -10.16
C GLN A 146 -4.76 6.89 -9.55
N SER A 147 -4.41 5.89 -10.35
CA SER A 147 -3.40 4.91 -9.98
C SER A 147 -2.02 5.44 -10.36
N PRO A 148 -1.06 5.48 -9.42
CA PRO A 148 0.33 5.79 -9.74
C PRO A 148 0.92 4.79 -10.75
N PRO A 149 1.97 5.18 -11.49
CA PRO A 149 2.67 4.26 -12.37
C PRO A 149 3.14 2.99 -11.65
N GLU A 150 3.19 1.87 -12.37
CA GLU A 150 3.75 0.64 -11.82
C GLU A 150 5.24 0.80 -11.49
N ASN A 151 5.65 0.18 -10.38
CA ASN A 151 7.05 0.15 -9.98
C ASN A 151 7.89 -0.61 -11.02
N LYS A 152 9.03 -0.03 -11.41
CA LYS A 152 9.95 -0.64 -12.38
C LYS A 152 11.12 -1.27 -11.64
N LEU A 153 10.88 -2.44 -11.04
CA LEU A 153 11.89 -3.20 -10.29
C LEU A 153 12.24 -4.49 -11.03
N PRO A 154 13.49 -5.00 -10.94
CA PRO A 154 13.84 -6.31 -11.47
C PRO A 154 13.26 -7.42 -10.60
N PHE A 155 13.05 -8.59 -11.21
CA PHE A 155 12.81 -9.83 -10.48
C PHE A 155 14.01 -10.16 -9.56
N PRO A 156 13.81 -10.60 -8.30
CA PRO A 156 12.54 -10.94 -7.64
C PRO A 156 11.85 -9.79 -6.88
N ILE A 157 12.51 -8.62 -6.77
CA ILE A 157 12.10 -7.49 -5.91
C ILE A 157 10.79 -6.86 -6.41
N GLN A 158 10.47 -7.03 -7.70
CA GLN A 158 9.17 -6.65 -8.27
C GLN A 158 7.97 -7.31 -7.59
N SER A 159 8.15 -8.51 -6.99
CA SER A 159 7.07 -9.17 -6.27
C SER A 159 6.94 -8.54 -4.89
N LYS A 160 5.72 -8.09 -4.57
CA LYS A 160 5.39 -7.45 -3.27
C LYS A 160 5.56 -8.41 -2.09
N ASN A 161 5.59 -9.72 -2.35
CA ASN A 161 5.92 -10.76 -1.38
C ASN A 161 7.36 -11.27 -1.56
N GLY A 162 7.95 -11.16 -2.76
CA GLY A 162 9.32 -11.59 -3.07
C GLY A 162 10.42 -10.81 -2.34
N ALA A 163 10.17 -9.53 -2.02
CA ALA A 163 11.07 -8.76 -1.16
C ALA A 163 11.23 -9.40 0.23
N TYR A 164 10.13 -9.90 0.82
CA TYR A 164 10.14 -10.56 2.14
C TYR A 164 10.90 -11.90 2.10
N TRP A 165 10.80 -12.66 0.99
CA TRP A 165 11.55 -13.91 0.81
C TRP A 165 13.05 -13.68 0.68
N LEU A 166 13.51 -12.65 -0.03
CA LEU A 166 14.94 -12.34 -0.13
C LEU A 166 15.53 -11.97 1.25
N GLU A 167 14.80 -11.17 2.02
CA GLU A 167 15.24 -10.71 3.34
C GLU A 167 15.31 -11.87 4.35
N SER A 168 14.32 -12.78 4.34
CA SER A 168 14.31 -13.95 5.23
C SER A 168 15.31 -15.06 4.86
N THR A 169 15.88 -15.03 3.64
CA THR A 169 16.77 -16.10 3.14
C THR A 169 18.23 -15.66 3.02
N ILE A 170 18.49 -14.35 2.89
CA ILE A 170 19.86 -13.81 2.78
C ILE A 170 20.40 -13.30 4.13
N PHE A 171 19.52 -12.84 5.02
CA PHE A 171 19.90 -12.26 6.32
C PHE A 171 19.34 -13.02 7.53
N GLY A 172 18.88 -14.26 7.33
CA GLY A 172 18.42 -15.18 8.37
C GLY A 172 19.43 -16.27 8.69
#